data_AF-A0A066YZV2-F1
#
_entry.id   AF-A0A066YZV2-F1
#
_cell.length_a   1.000
_cell.length_b   1.000
_cell.length_c   1.000
_cell.angle_alpha   90.00
_cell.angle_beta   90.00
_cell.angle_gamma   90.00
#
_symmetry.space_group_name_H-M   'P 1'
#
loop_
_entity.id
_entity.type
_entity.pdbx_description
1 polymer ?
#
loop_
_entity_poly.entity_id
_entity_poly.type
_entity_poly.pdbx_seq_one_letter_code
_entity_poly.pdbx_strand_id
1 'polypeptide(L)'
;MTARPKADRPKANRRKADRPVLAVADPDRRLLAVACADKYGEALELGLFEIGEQPRPLRRIRCRHHINALAFHPSLPLLAVGTGAYDGGYFFEGQLLMVPLDGGRERELLAERMGRQVLAVHWQDGTRLRLHLAPHDDDRDDAAHEEAHLVVLERPDWTAVAARSVPDRRLQGPRVPFPRPDADVAASAARQLTDRLLTPPLPRHDR
;
A
#
# COMPACT_ATOMS: atom_id res chain seq x y z
N MET A 1 53.09 -8.77 26.21
CA MET A 1 51.75 -9.31 25.88
C MET A 1 50.71 -8.35 26.44
N THR A 2 50.09 -7.53 25.58
CA THR A 2 48.98 -6.65 25.96
C THR A 2 47.97 -6.66 24.83
N ALA A 3 46.87 -7.41 25.02
CA ALA A 3 45.79 -7.51 24.07
C ALA A 3 44.93 -6.24 24.13
N ARG A 4 44.70 -5.60 22.98
CA ARG A 4 43.73 -4.50 22.84
C ARG A 4 42.31 -5.08 22.86
N PRO A 5 41.36 -4.50 23.61
CA PRO A 5 39.97 -4.94 23.54
C PRO A 5 39.35 -4.52 22.20
N LYS A 6 38.69 -5.47 21.54
CA LYS A 6 37.86 -5.25 20.35
C LYS A 6 36.74 -4.27 20.72
N ALA A 7 36.69 -3.13 20.02
CA ALA A 7 35.58 -2.21 20.10
C ALA A 7 34.29 -2.93 19.67
N ASP A 8 33.31 -2.92 20.57
CA ASP A 8 31.98 -3.45 20.34
C ASP A 8 31.32 -2.58 19.26
N ARG A 9 30.99 -3.18 18.11
CA ARG A 9 30.20 -2.50 17.08
C ARG A 9 28.80 -2.25 17.66
N PRO A 10 28.22 -1.05 17.50
CA PRO A 10 26.88 -0.81 18.01
C PRO A 10 25.92 -1.77 17.32
N LYS A 11 25.27 -2.63 18.11
CA LYS A 11 24.16 -3.48 17.66
C LYS A 11 23.10 -2.54 17.11
N ALA A 12 22.94 -2.53 15.79
CA ALA A 12 21.84 -1.84 15.14
C ALA A 12 20.56 -2.24 15.87
N ASN A 13 19.84 -1.25 16.39
CA ASN A 13 18.56 -1.40 17.04
C ASN A 13 17.62 -2.16 16.09
N ARG A 14 17.54 -3.49 16.23
CA ARG A 14 16.50 -4.30 15.61
C ARG A 14 15.21 -3.93 16.33
N ARG A 15 14.58 -2.82 15.90
CA ARG A 15 13.14 -2.68 16.05
C ARG A 15 12.57 -4.00 15.55
N LYS A 16 11.70 -4.63 16.35
CA LYS A 16 10.93 -5.82 15.97
C LYS A 16 10.47 -5.56 14.54
N ALA A 17 10.94 -6.35 13.57
CA ALA A 17 10.74 -6.03 12.16
C ALA A 17 9.22 -5.87 11.93
N ASP A 18 8.82 -4.71 11.42
CA ASP A 18 7.42 -4.45 11.10
C ASP A 18 6.94 -5.56 10.16
N ARG A 19 5.77 -6.15 10.44
CA ARG A 19 5.33 -7.39 9.80
C ARG A 19 4.74 -7.05 8.42
N PRO A 20 5.28 -7.55 7.29
CA PRO A 20 4.64 -7.36 6.00
C PRO A 20 3.20 -7.89 6.03
N VAL A 21 2.25 -7.04 5.65
CA VAL A 21 0.82 -7.40 5.55
C VAL A 21 0.25 -7.24 4.15
N LEU A 22 0.90 -6.40 3.32
CA LEU A 22 0.58 -6.27 1.90
C LEU A 22 1.88 -6.04 1.14
N ALA A 23 2.04 -6.72 0.00
CA ALA A 23 3.19 -6.50 -0.87
C ALA A 23 2.79 -6.68 -2.33
N VAL A 24 3.27 -5.79 -3.21
CA VAL A 24 3.10 -5.90 -4.65
C VAL A 24 4.44 -5.66 -5.33
N ALA A 25 4.78 -6.50 -6.31
CA ALA A 25 6.01 -6.39 -7.08
C ALA A 25 5.71 -5.85 -8.48
N ASP A 26 6.69 -5.13 -9.02
CA ASP A 26 6.78 -4.74 -10.41
C ASP A 26 8.12 -5.29 -10.94
N PRO A 27 8.11 -6.51 -11.49
CA PRO A 27 9.34 -7.18 -11.94
C PRO A 27 10.04 -6.41 -13.06
N ASP A 28 9.28 -5.79 -13.96
CA ASP A 28 9.80 -5.08 -15.13
C ASP A 28 10.63 -3.86 -14.71
N ARG A 29 10.14 -3.12 -13.70
CA ARG A 29 10.89 -2.00 -13.11
C ARG A 29 11.79 -2.42 -11.97
N ARG A 30 11.79 -3.70 -11.61
CA ARG A 30 12.51 -4.26 -10.46
C ARG A 30 12.17 -3.52 -9.16
N LEU A 31 10.89 -3.31 -8.91
CA LEU A 31 10.40 -2.67 -7.69
C LEU A 31 9.56 -3.61 -6.83
N LEU A 32 9.58 -3.35 -5.52
CA LEU A 32 8.68 -3.96 -4.55
C LEU A 32 8.14 -2.87 -3.64
N ALA A 33 6.82 -2.84 -3.50
CA ALA A 33 6.10 -2.01 -2.54
C ALA A 33 5.58 -2.90 -1.41
N VAL A 34 5.88 -2.56 -0.16
CA VAL A 34 5.50 -3.35 1.02
C VAL A 34 4.85 -2.44 2.05
N ALA A 35 3.63 -2.76 2.47
CA ALA A 35 3.03 -2.18 3.67
C ALA A 35 3.30 -3.10 4.86
N CYS A 36 3.84 -2.52 5.93
CA CYS A 36 4.16 -3.26 7.14
C CYS A 36 3.24 -2.82 8.27
N ALA A 37 2.66 -3.81 8.96
CA ALA A 37 1.87 -3.58 10.16
C ALA A 37 2.78 -3.37 11.37
N ASP A 38 2.39 -2.41 12.21
CA ASP A 38 2.97 -2.22 13.53
C ASP A 38 2.47 -3.28 14.53
N LYS A 39 2.82 -3.11 15.81
CA LYS A 39 2.43 -4.04 16.88
C LYS A 39 0.92 -4.10 17.16
N TYR A 40 0.14 -3.13 16.68
CA TYR A 40 -1.31 -3.07 16.79
C TYR A 40 -2.01 -3.63 15.55
N GLY A 41 -1.25 -4.04 14.54
CA GLY A 41 -1.80 -4.51 13.27
C GLY A 41 -2.00 -3.41 12.24
N GLU A 42 -1.60 -2.16 12.55
CA GLU A 42 -1.85 -1.02 11.68
C GLU A 42 -0.75 -0.85 10.63
N ALA A 43 -1.13 -0.89 9.35
CA ALA A 43 -0.22 -0.75 8.23
C ALA A 43 -0.13 0.70 7.76
N LEU A 44 0.53 1.55 8.55
CA LEU A 44 0.66 3.00 8.27
C LEU A 44 1.93 3.36 7.51
N GLU A 45 2.80 2.40 7.23
CA GLU A 45 4.09 2.64 6.58
C GLU A 45 4.21 1.79 5.30
N LEU A 46 4.54 2.47 4.21
CA LEU A 46 4.88 1.88 2.92
C LEU A 46 6.39 1.98 2.69
N GLY A 47 7.05 0.84 2.49
CA GLY A 47 8.42 0.75 2.00
C GLY A 47 8.45 0.47 0.50
N LEU A 48 9.27 1.22 -0.23
CA LEU A 48 9.62 0.96 -1.62
C LEU A 48 11.06 0.47 -1.70
N PHE A 49 11.26 -0.61 -2.45
CA PHE A 49 12.54 -1.28 -2.60
C PHE A 49 12.83 -1.51 -4.07
N GLU A 50 14.09 -1.39 -4.46
CA GLU A 50 14.57 -2.01 -5.69
C GLU A 50 14.94 -3.46 -5.39
N ILE A 51 14.50 -4.37 -6.26
CA ILE A 51 14.73 -5.81 -6.15
C ILE A 51 15.83 -6.28 -7.11
N GLY A 52 16.53 -7.36 -6.76
CA GLY A 52 17.67 -7.84 -7.50
C GLY A 52 18.56 -8.76 -6.67
N GLU A 53 19.79 -8.97 -7.15
CA GLU A 53 20.81 -9.70 -6.38
C GLU A 53 21.13 -9.02 -5.05
N GLN A 54 21.11 -7.68 -5.03
CA GLN A 54 21.30 -6.87 -3.84
C GLN A 54 20.12 -5.90 -3.69
N PRO A 55 19.03 -6.33 -3.04
CA PRO A 55 17.87 -5.49 -2.82
C PRO A 55 18.22 -4.26 -1.99
N ARG A 56 17.68 -3.09 -2.35
CA ARG A 56 17.94 -1.83 -1.64
C ARG A 56 16.65 -1.07 -1.31
N PRO A 57 16.53 -0.48 -0.11
CA PRO A 57 15.43 0.43 0.18
C PRO A 57 15.59 1.72 -0.63
N LEU A 58 14.50 2.17 -1.25
CA LEU A 58 14.46 3.41 -2.03
C LEU A 58 13.78 4.54 -1.25
N ARG A 59 12.59 4.26 -0.68
CA ARG A 59 11.76 5.28 -0.04
C ARG A 59 10.87 4.66 1.01
N ARG A 60 10.56 5.46 2.04
CA ARG A 60 9.59 5.14 3.08
C ARG A 60 8.53 6.24 3.10
N ILE A 61 7.26 5.85 3.13
CA ILE A 61 6.12 6.76 3.07
C ILE A 61 5.20 6.45 4.25
N ARG A 62 4.89 7.46 5.04
CA ARG A 62 3.94 7.35 6.14
C ARG A 62 2.55 7.78 5.68
N CYS A 63 1.59 6.89 5.82
CA CYS A 63 0.19 7.14 5.51
C CYS A 63 -0.56 7.56 6.79
N ARG A 64 -1.63 8.34 6.62
CA ARG A 64 -2.51 8.75 7.71
C ARG A 64 -3.42 7.61 8.17
N HIS A 65 -3.85 6.77 7.23
CA HIS A 65 -4.75 5.64 7.48
C HIS A 65 -4.08 4.33 7.08
N HIS A 66 -4.66 3.22 7.53
CA HIS A 66 -4.26 1.86 7.18
C HIS A 66 -4.18 1.68 5.67
N ILE A 67 -3.09 1.09 5.17
CA ILE A 67 -2.90 0.78 3.75
C ILE A 67 -3.63 -0.52 3.41
N ASN A 68 -4.69 -0.42 2.62
CA ASN A 68 -5.50 -1.58 2.22
C ASN A 68 -5.10 -2.11 0.83
N ALA A 69 -4.56 -1.25 -0.03
CA ALA A 69 -4.34 -1.60 -1.43
C ALA A 69 -3.14 -0.88 -2.04
N LEU A 70 -2.43 -1.59 -2.92
CA LEU A 70 -1.27 -1.10 -3.68
C LEU A 70 -1.39 -1.57 -5.13
N ALA A 71 -1.13 -0.70 -6.10
CA ALA A 71 -1.05 -1.10 -7.52
C ALA A 71 -0.08 -0.22 -8.31
N PHE A 72 1.01 -0.81 -8.81
CA PHE A 72 1.91 -0.14 -9.74
C PHE A 72 1.18 0.13 -11.05
N HIS A 73 1.33 1.34 -11.57
CA HIS A 73 0.79 1.71 -12.85
C HIS A 73 1.46 0.88 -13.97
N PRO A 74 0.72 0.42 -15.00
CA PRO A 74 1.29 -0.49 -16.00
C PRO A 74 2.47 0.11 -16.80
N SER A 75 2.41 1.40 -17.18
CA SER A 75 3.48 2.05 -17.98
C SER A 75 4.21 3.23 -17.30
N LEU A 76 3.49 4.09 -16.58
CA LEU A 76 4.04 5.25 -15.86
C LEU A 76 4.75 4.89 -14.54
N PRO A 77 5.73 5.71 -14.09
CA PRO A 77 6.44 5.53 -12.82
C PRO A 77 5.58 5.98 -11.62
N LEU A 78 4.44 5.33 -11.43
CA LEU A 78 3.44 5.67 -10.41
C LEU A 78 2.98 4.44 -9.63
N LEU A 79 2.67 4.63 -8.35
CA LEU A 79 2.00 3.66 -7.51
C LEU A 79 0.70 4.27 -6.97
N ALA A 80 -0.41 3.57 -7.19
CA ALA A 80 -1.68 3.87 -6.53
C ALA A 80 -1.71 3.21 -5.15
N VAL A 81 -2.06 3.97 -4.12
CA VAL A 81 -2.18 3.49 -2.74
C VAL A 81 -3.58 3.82 -2.23
N GLY A 82 -4.35 2.78 -1.92
CA GLY A 82 -5.63 2.91 -1.25
C GLY A 82 -5.48 2.76 0.25
N THR A 83 -5.97 3.73 1.01
CA THR A 83 -5.92 3.73 2.47
C THR A 83 -7.31 3.96 3.07
N GLY A 84 -7.46 3.60 4.34
CA GLY A 84 -8.64 3.92 5.12
C GLY A 84 -9.00 2.89 6.16
N ALA A 85 -9.85 3.28 7.11
CA ALA A 85 -10.36 2.44 8.17
C ALA A 85 -11.76 2.91 8.59
N TYR A 86 -12.52 2.00 9.19
CA TYR A 86 -13.72 2.36 9.93
C TYR A 86 -13.31 3.03 11.25
N ASP A 87 -13.96 4.12 11.62
CA ASP A 87 -13.63 4.90 12.82
C ASP A 87 -14.05 4.22 14.14
N GLY A 88 -14.80 3.11 14.05
CA GLY A 88 -15.35 2.39 15.20
C GLY A 88 -16.69 2.96 15.69
N GLY A 89 -17.22 3.97 14.99
CA GLY A 89 -18.49 4.63 15.29
C GLY A 89 -19.48 4.46 14.16
N TYR A 90 -19.29 5.18 13.06
CA TYR A 90 -20.16 5.10 11.88
C TYR A 90 -19.42 5.29 10.57
N PHE A 91 -18.29 6.00 10.54
CA PHE A 91 -17.70 6.49 9.30
C PHE A 91 -16.57 5.62 8.77
N PHE A 92 -16.51 5.49 7.44
CA PHE A 92 -15.38 4.89 6.73
C PHE A 92 -14.48 5.96 6.11
N GLU A 93 -13.41 6.32 6.81
CA GLU A 93 -12.47 7.35 6.37
C GLU A 93 -11.33 6.75 5.55
N GLY A 94 -10.72 7.55 4.66
CA GLY A 94 -9.57 7.07 3.91
C GLY A 94 -9.11 7.96 2.77
N GLN A 95 -8.07 7.53 2.08
CA GLN A 95 -7.41 8.32 1.04
C GLN A 95 -7.06 7.44 -0.16
N LEU A 96 -7.12 8.02 -1.36
CA LEU A 96 -6.46 7.49 -2.55
C LEU A 96 -5.23 8.35 -2.82
N LEU A 97 -4.03 7.78 -2.65
CA LEU A 97 -2.76 8.46 -2.89
C LEU A 97 -2.16 8.00 -4.23
N MET A 98 -1.71 8.96 -5.04
CA MET A 98 -0.80 8.71 -6.16
C MET A 98 0.62 9.03 -5.73
N VAL A 99 1.49 8.03 -5.76
CA VAL A 99 2.88 8.12 -5.34
C VAL A 99 3.79 8.10 -6.59
N PRO A 100 4.46 9.22 -6.91
CA PRO A 100 5.54 9.23 -7.91
C PRO A 100 6.73 8.40 -7.44
N LEU A 101 7.21 7.51 -8.31
CA LEU A 101 8.36 6.63 -8.02
C LEU A 101 9.72 7.33 -8.23
N ASP A 102 9.72 8.48 -8.88
CA ASP A 102 10.87 9.34 -9.14
C ASP A 102 11.25 10.27 -7.97
N GLY A 103 10.59 10.14 -6.82
CA GLY A 103 10.83 10.97 -5.64
C GLY A 103 9.93 12.19 -5.53
N GLY A 104 8.99 12.40 -6.46
CA GLY A 104 7.95 13.42 -6.34
C GLY A 104 7.06 13.27 -5.10
N ARG A 105 6.32 14.33 -4.75
CA ARG A 105 5.38 14.31 -3.61
C ARG A 105 4.15 13.47 -3.91
N GLU A 106 3.70 12.74 -2.89
CA GLU A 106 2.44 12.01 -2.93
C GLU A 106 1.26 12.98 -3.10
N ARG A 107 0.25 12.55 -3.85
CA ARG A 107 -0.96 13.34 -4.11
C ARG A 107 -2.18 12.58 -3.66
N GLU A 108 -2.92 13.16 -2.72
CA GLU A 108 -4.23 12.67 -2.33
C GLU A 108 -5.28 13.10 -3.35
N LEU A 109 -6.03 12.16 -3.90
CA LEU A 109 -6.94 12.45 -5.01
C LEU A 109 -8.36 12.78 -4.59
N LEU A 110 -8.84 12.20 -3.47
CA LEU A 110 -10.22 12.40 -3.01
C LEU A 110 -10.37 13.85 -2.52
N ALA A 111 -11.36 14.57 -3.06
CA ALA A 111 -11.53 15.99 -2.77
C ALA A 111 -11.96 16.25 -1.32
N GLU A 112 -12.84 15.40 -0.79
CA GLU A 112 -13.37 15.55 0.56
C GLU A 112 -12.31 15.27 1.62
N ARG A 113 -12.28 16.12 2.66
CA ARG A 113 -11.26 16.07 3.71
C ARG A 113 -11.25 14.73 4.47
N MET A 114 -12.43 14.21 4.76
CA MET A 114 -12.63 12.91 5.42
C MET A 114 -12.36 11.73 4.47
N GLY A 115 -12.46 11.99 3.16
CA GLY A 115 -12.23 11.03 2.10
C GLY A 115 -13.21 9.87 2.16
N ARG A 116 -12.72 8.66 1.87
CA ARG A 116 -13.51 7.42 1.89
C ARG A 116 -12.56 6.24 2.00
N GLN A 117 -12.89 5.22 2.78
CA GLN A 117 -12.05 4.03 2.86
C GLN A 117 -11.90 3.38 1.47
N VAL A 118 -10.67 3.33 0.97
CA VAL A 118 -10.34 2.62 -0.28
C VAL A 118 -9.98 1.17 0.09
N LEU A 119 -10.80 0.22 -0.37
CA LEU A 119 -10.66 -1.21 -0.05
C LEU A 119 -9.77 -1.94 -1.05
N ALA A 120 -9.86 -1.58 -2.33
CA ALA A 120 -9.03 -2.16 -3.39
C ALA A 120 -8.75 -1.15 -4.51
N VAL A 121 -7.59 -1.31 -5.16
CA VAL A 121 -7.16 -0.53 -6.32
C VAL A 121 -6.65 -1.46 -7.41
N HIS A 122 -7.03 -1.22 -8.67
CA HIS A 122 -6.60 -2.03 -9.80
C HIS A 122 -6.58 -1.22 -11.10
N TRP A 123 -5.42 -1.14 -11.73
CA TRP A 123 -5.29 -0.60 -13.07
C TRP A 123 -5.91 -1.56 -14.09
N GLN A 124 -6.94 -1.09 -14.80
CA GLN A 124 -7.51 -1.85 -15.93
C GLN A 124 -6.65 -1.68 -17.19
N ASP A 125 -6.05 -0.51 -17.33
CA ASP A 125 -5.05 -0.15 -18.33
C ASP A 125 -4.27 1.10 -17.86
N GLY A 126 -3.50 1.73 -18.76
CA GLY A 126 -2.71 2.92 -18.45
C GLY A 126 -3.50 4.21 -18.25
N THR A 127 -4.83 4.17 -18.33
CA THR A 127 -5.69 5.35 -18.18
C THR A 127 -6.84 5.13 -17.19
N ARG A 128 -7.26 3.88 -16.98
CA ARG A 128 -8.41 3.53 -16.14
C ARG A 128 -7.96 2.82 -14.86
N LEU A 129 -8.32 3.44 -13.73
CA LEU A 129 -8.11 2.91 -12.37
C LEU A 129 -9.45 2.51 -11.78
N ARG A 130 -9.64 1.21 -11.53
CA ARG A 130 -10.78 0.66 -10.81
C ARG A 130 -10.52 0.71 -9.31
N LEU A 131 -11.53 1.12 -8.55
CA LEU A 131 -11.56 1.23 -7.11
C LEU A 131 -12.73 0.43 -6.55
N HIS A 132 -12.53 -0.17 -5.38
CA HIS A 132 -13.62 -0.52 -4.47
C HIS A 132 -13.52 0.39 -3.26
N LEU A 133 -14.60 1.09 -2.94
CA LEU A 133 -14.68 2.03 -1.82
C LEU A 133 -15.75 1.53 -0.86
N ALA A 134 -15.49 1.61 0.44
CA ALA A 134 -16.57 1.42 1.42
C ALA A 134 -17.67 2.47 1.19
N PRO A 135 -18.88 2.27 1.72
CA PRO A 135 -19.86 3.34 1.92
C PRO A 135 -19.26 4.52 2.71
N HIS A 136 -20.01 5.62 2.85
CA HIS A 136 -19.52 6.74 3.68
C HIS A 136 -19.61 6.39 5.16
N ASP A 137 -20.71 5.75 5.52
CA ASP A 137 -21.01 5.31 6.86
C ASP A 137 -21.83 4.01 6.82
N ASP A 138 -22.08 3.42 7.99
CA ASP A 138 -22.96 2.29 8.19
C ASP A 138 -24.28 2.67 8.91
N ASP A 139 -24.63 3.96 8.99
CA ASP A 139 -25.87 4.39 9.66
C ASP A 139 -27.08 3.86 8.88
N ARG A 140 -27.79 2.91 9.49
CA ARG A 140 -28.93 2.19 8.89
C ARG A 140 -28.59 1.48 7.58
N ASP A 141 -27.32 1.09 7.41
CA ASP A 141 -26.83 0.35 6.26
C ASP A 141 -26.13 -0.94 6.72
N ASP A 142 -26.92 -1.96 7.03
CA ASP A 142 -26.43 -3.26 7.51
C ASP A 142 -25.45 -3.92 6.53
N ALA A 143 -25.54 -3.59 5.24
CA ALA A 143 -24.67 -4.11 4.19
C ALA A 143 -23.36 -3.33 4.04
N ALA A 144 -23.12 -2.27 4.82
CA ALA A 144 -21.98 -1.37 4.61
C ALA A 144 -20.61 -2.03 4.83
N HIS A 145 -20.55 -3.05 5.68
CA HIS A 145 -19.33 -3.80 5.93
C HIS A 145 -19.06 -4.89 4.89
N GLU A 146 -20.09 -5.30 4.14
CA GLU A 146 -20.09 -6.44 3.21
C GLU A 146 -20.05 -6.01 1.73
N GLU A 147 -20.36 -4.75 1.45
CA GLU A 147 -20.40 -4.20 0.10
C GLU A 147 -19.42 -3.05 -0.12
N ALA A 148 -19.14 -2.76 -1.38
CA ALA A 148 -18.33 -1.64 -1.79
C ALA A 148 -18.92 -0.96 -3.04
N HIS A 149 -18.72 0.35 -3.15
CA HIS A 149 -18.93 1.05 -4.41
C HIS A 149 -17.82 0.70 -5.40
N LEU A 150 -18.21 0.18 -6.57
CA LEU A 150 -17.31 -0.07 -7.69
C LEU A 150 -17.20 1.17 -8.57
N VAL A 151 -16.02 1.78 -8.61
CA VAL A 151 -15.77 3.04 -9.34
C VAL A 151 -14.63 2.85 -10.32
N VAL A 152 -14.75 3.41 -11.52
CA VAL A 152 -13.63 3.52 -12.46
C VAL A 152 -13.33 4.99 -12.69
N LEU A 153 -12.11 5.40 -12.32
CA LEU A 153 -11.58 6.72 -12.64
C LEU A 153 -10.76 6.62 -13.92
N GLU A 154 -11.03 7.53 -14.86
CA GLU A 154 -10.28 7.63 -16.10
C GLU A 154 -9.49 8.94 -16.12
N ARG A 155 -8.20 8.85 -16.44
CA ARG A 155 -7.34 10.00 -16.73
C ARG A 155 -6.43 9.67 -17.91
N PRO A 156 -6.30 10.59 -18.88
CA PRO A 156 -5.35 10.41 -19.99
C PRO A 156 -3.90 10.48 -19.51
N ASP A 157 -3.64 11.24 -18.44
CA ASP A 157 -2.34 11.37 -17.83
C ASP A 157 -2.46 11.38 -16.29
N TRP A 158 -2.04 10.28 -15.68
CA TRP A 158 -2.00 10.15 -14.22
C TRP A 158 -0.83 10.90 -13.57
N THR A 159 0.21 11.25 -14.35
CA THR A 159 1.35 12.04 -13.85
C THR A 159 0.97 13.50 -13.62
N ALA A 160 0.00 14.04 -14.35
CA ALA A 160 -0.46 15.42 -14.22
C ALA A 160 -1.69 15.60 -13.31
N VAL A 161 -2.23 14.52 -12.72
CA VAL A 161 -3.46 14.64 -11.92
C VAL A 161 -3.23 15.53 -10.69
N ALA A 162 -4.11 16.51 -10.49
CA ALA A 162 -4.04 17.40 -9.33
C ALA A 162 -4.49 16.68 -8.05
N ALA A 163 -3.91 17.08 -6.92
CA ALA A 163 -4.42 16.68 -5.62
C ALA A 163 -5.86 17.20 -5.43
N ARG A 164 -6.66 16.48 -4.64
CA ARG A 164 -8.06 16.80 -4.30
C ARG A 164 -8.97 17.02 -5.52
N SER A 165 -8.68 16.34 -6.63
CA SER A 165 -9.36 16.54 -7.92
C SER A 165 -10.54 15.60 -8.18
N VAL A 166 -10.77 14.61 -7.32
CA VAL A 166 -11.86 13.64 -7.49
C VAL A 166 -12.99 13.98 -6.50
N PRO A 167 -14.07 14.64 -6.96
CA PRO A 167 -15.19 14.98 -6.09
C PRO A 167 -16.02 13.74 -5.74
N ASP A 168 -16.69 13.78 -4.60
CA ASP A 168 -17.44 12.64 -4.08
C ASP A 168 -18.50 12.10 -5.05
N ARG A 169 -19.20 12.98 -5.79
CA ARG A 169 -20.16 12.58 -6.83
C ARG A 169 -19.60 11.62 -7.90
N ARG A 170 -18.28 11.58 -8.09
CA ARG A 170 -17.60 10.65 -9.03
C ARG A 170 -17.24 9.31 -8.38
N LEU A 171 -17.46 9.17 -7.08
CA LEU A 171 -17.20 7.99 -6.27
C LEU A 171 -18.48 7.19 -5.94
N GLN A 172 -19.63 7.64 -6.47
CA GLN A 172 -20.95 7.04 -6.27
C GLN A 172 -21.26 5.95 -7.31
N GLY A 173 -20.34 4.98 -7.47
CA GLY A 173 -20.55 3.82 -8.33
C GLY A 173 -21.62 2.85 -7.80
N PRO A 174 -22.04 1.82 -8.56
CA PRO A 174 -22.93 0.80 -8.03
C PRO A 174 -22.31 0.09 -6.83
N ARG A 175 -23.13 -0.28 -5.85
CA ARG A 175 -22.72 -1.17 -4.76
C ARG A 175 -22.69 -2.61 -5.24
N VAL A 176 -21.64 -3.32 -4.84
CA VAL A 176 -21.45 -4.74 -5.14
C VAL A 176 -20.96 -5.46 -3.87
N PRO A 177 -21.28 -6.75 -3.70
CA PRO A 177 -20.67 -7.56 -2.65
C PRO A 177 -19.14 -7.50 -2.74
N PHE A 178 -18.48 -7.26 -1.61
CA PHE A 178 -17.04 -7.16 -1.51
C PHE A 178 -16.55 -7.93 -0.28
N PRO A 179 -16.26 -9.24 -0.40
CA PRO A 179 -15.70 -10.00 0.70
C PRO A 179 -14.31 -9.46 1.03
N ARG A 180 -14.15 -8.98 2.27
CA ARG A 180 -12.86 -8.46 2.74
C ARG A 180 -11.85 -9.62 2.83
N PRO A 181 -10.63 -9.47 2.28
CA PRO A 181 -9.63 -10.53 2.35
C PRO A 181 -9.29 -10.91 3.78
N ASP A 182 -9.06 -12.20 4.03
CA ASP A 182 -8.51 -12.67 5.30
C ASP A 182 -7.12 -12.05 5.53
N ALA A 183 -6.99 -11.32 6.63
CA ALA A 183 -5.78 -10.57 6.95
C ALA A 183 -4.56 -11.47 7.17
N ASP A 184 -4.74 -12.67 7.73
CA ASP A 184 -3.65 -13.61 7.97
C ASP A 184 -3.17 -14.25 6.67
N VAL A 185 -4.11 -14.57 5.76
CA VAL A 185 -3.78 -15.06 4.41
C VAL A 185 -3.02 -14.00 3.62
N ALA A 186 -3.54 -12.76 3.58
CA ALA A 186 -2.88 -11.64 2.90
C ALA A 186 -1.47 -11.38 3.46
N ALA A 187 -1.33 -11.36 4.78
CA ALA A 187 -0.05 -11.15 5.43
C ALA A 187 0.93 -12.32 5.19
N SER A 188 0.45 -13.56 5.11
CA SER A 188 1.27 -14.71 4.74
C SER A 188 1.83 -14.57 3.33
N ALA A 189 0.99 -14.19 2.36
CA ALA A 189 1.42 -13.95 0.98
C ALA A 189 2.42 -12.79 0.88
N ALA A 190 2.16 -11.69 1.59
CA ALA A 190 3.07 -10.53 1.63
C ALA A 190 4.45 -10.89 2.20
N ARG A 191 4.50 -11.68 3.28
CA ARG A 191 5.75 -12.18 3.86
C ARG A 191 6.51 -13.06 2.87
N GLN A 192 5.85 -14.06 2.28
CA GLN A 192 6.48 -14.95 1.30
C GLN A 192 7.07 -14.17 0.10
N LEU A 193 6.33 -13.18 -0.41
CA LEU A 193 6.80 -12.33 -1.50
C LEU A 193 8.02 -11.50 -1.08
N THR A 194 7.96 -10.90 0.11
CA THR A 194 9.03 -10.06 0.66
C THR A 194 10.29 -10.88 0.91
N ASP A 195 10.17 -12.04 1.56
CA ASP A 195 11.29 -12.94 1.84
C ASP A 195 11.97 -13.38 0.54
N ARG A 196 11.18 -13.76 -0.47
CA ARG A 196 11.68 -14.18 -1.78
C ARG A 196 12.46 -13.08 -2.51
N LEU A 197 12.05 -11.83 -2.40
CA LEU A 197 12.58 -10.73 -3.21
C LEU A 197 13.59 -9.84 -2.50
N LEU A 198 13.56 -9.79 -1.16
CA LEU A 198 14.46 -8.97 -0.36
C LEU A 198 15.55 -9.77 0.35
N THR A 199 15.40 -11.09 0.47
CA THR A 199 16.41 -11.96 1.08
C THR A 199 17.08 -12.82 0.00
N PRO A 200 18.34 -12.55 -0.38
CA PRO A 200 19.03 -13.39 -1.34
C PRO A 200 19.22 -14.81 -0.76
N PRO A 201 19.11 -15.88 -1.58
CA PRO A 201 19.41 -17.22 -1.12
C PRO A 201 20.85 -17.28 -0.61
N LEU A 202 21.07 -17.99 0.50
CA LEU A 202 22.42 -18.21 1.03
C LEU A 202 23.30 -18.84 -0.08
N PRO A 203 24.58 -18.43 -0.21
CA PRO A 203 25.49 -19.07 -1.15
C PRO A 203 25.49 -20.57 -0.88
N ARG A 204 25.21 -21.38 -1.90
CA ARG A 204 25.45 -22.82 -1.82
C ARG A 204 26.96 -22.99 -1.65
N HIS A 205 27.38 -23.51 -0.51
CA HIS A 205 28.73 -24.02 -0.36
C HIS A 205 28.81 -25.28 -1.23
N ASP A 206 29.27 -25.12 -2.47
CA ASP A 206 29.71 -26.25 -3.27
C ASP A 206 30.90 -26.89 -2.53
N ARG A 207 30.73 -28.18 -2.23
CA ARG A 207 31.73 -29.04 -1.57
C ARG A 207 32.73 -29.57 -2.59
#